data_AF-T1J9H1-F1
#
_entry.id   AF-T1J9H1-F1
#
_cell.length_a   1.000
_cell.length_b   1.000
_cell.length_c   1.000
_cell.angle_alpha   90.00
_cell.angle_beta   90.00
_cell.angle_gamma   90.00
#
_symmetry.space_group_name_H-M   'P 1'
#
loop_
_entity.id
_entity.type
_entity.pdbx_description
1 polymer ?
#
loop_
_entity_poly.entity_id
_entity_poly.type
_entity_poly.pdbx_seq_one_letter_code
_entity_poly.pdbx_strand_id
1 'polypeptide(L)'
;MGLCSVPFRMPAVVFPSPGSSFHCDSITGCFVPVNSPHRHQTSDYSLPKDPRFWSRDDVACWLRHISSDHGLPTIPLDRFQMNGKALCLMNVDMFVQRVPLGGKLLYKDFQLRLCAAMYAR
;
A
#
# COMPACT_ATOMS: atom_id res chain seq x y z
N MET A 1 20.43 -29.28 -19.28
CA MET A 1 20.68 -28.13 -20.20
C MET A 1 19.47 -27.22 -20.03
N GLY A 2 19.51 -26.00 -19.52
CA GLY A 2 20.61 -25.15 -19.13
C GLY A 2 20.34 -24.43 -17.81
N LEU A 3 21.43 -23.94 -17.23
CA LEU A 3 21.48 -23.14 -16.02
C LEU A 3 21.20 -21.68 -16.38
N CYS A 4 20.25 -21.06 -15.70
CA CYS A 4 20.14 -19.60 -15.64
C CYS A 4 20.64 -19.18 -14.25
N SER A 5 21.90 -18.77 -14.18
CA SER A 5 22.46 -18.11 -13.01
C SER A 5 22.19 -16.60 -13.07
N VAL A 6 22.07 -16.00 -11.87
CA VAL A 6 22.19 -14.58 -11.45
C VAL A 6 20.90 -13.87 -10.99
N PRO A 7 20.94 -12.90 -10.04
CA PRO A 7 21.87 -12.73 -8.90
C PRO A 7 21.19 -12.38 -7.56
N PHE A 8 21.94 -12.59 -6.49
CA PHE A 8 22.06 -11.76 -5.28
C PHE A 8 20.80 -11.13 -4.65
N ARG A 9 20.41 -11.72 -3.50
CA ARG A 9 19.80 -11.06 -2.34
C ARG A 9 18.39 -10.47 -2.55
N MET A 10 17.39 -11.34 -2.46
CA MET A 10 16.04 -10.95 -2.03
C MET A 10 15.76 -11.52 -0.63
N PRO A 11 15.08 -10.76 0.26
CA PRO A 11 14.72 -11.29 1.57
C PRO A 11 13.67 -12.38 1.38
N ALA A 12 14.04 -13.60 1.75
CA ALA A 12 13.17 -14.75 2.05
C ALA A 12 11.86 -14.86 1.24
N VAL A 13 11.94 -14.93 -0.08
CA VAL A 13 10.83 -15.51 -0.86
C VAL A 13 10.90 -17.03 -0.69
N VAL A 14 10.03 -17.55 0.16
CA VAL A 14 9.81 -18.98 0.37
C VAL A 14 9.57 -19.62 -1.00
N PHE A 15 10.45 -20.54 -1.39
CA PHE A 15 10.29 -21.32 -2.62
C PHE A 15 8.95 -22.06 -2.58
N PRO A 16 8.10 -21.95 -3.61
CA PRO A 16 6.82 -22.64 -3.63
C PRO A 16 7.04 -24.15 -3.80
N SER A 17 6.59 -24.94 -2.83
CA SER A 17 6.54 -26.40 -2.95
C SER A 17 5.60 -26.80 -4.11
N PRO A 18 5.93 -27.85 -4.88
CA PRO A 18 5.09 -28.30 -5.99
C PRO A 18 3.72 -28.75 -5.46
N GLY A 19 2.65 -28.09 -5.92
CA GLY A 19 1.26 -28.37 -5.52
C GLY A 19 0.49 -27.19 -4.91
N SER A 20 1.13 -26.03 -4.73
CA SER A 20 0.50 -24.85 -4.13
C SER A 20 -0.23 -24.02 -5.20
N SER A 21 -1.54 -23.76 -5.04
CA SER A 21 -2.26 -22.80 -5.88
C SER A 21 -1.97 -21.37 -5.42
N PHE A 22 -1.65 -20.48 -6.37
CA PHE A 22 -1.36 -19.06 -6.11
C PHE A 22 -2.36 -18.17 -6.85
N HIS A 23 -2.74 -17.04 -6.25
CA HIS A 23 -3.46 -15.96 -6.96
C HIS A 23 -2.50 -14.78 -7.14
N CYS A 24 -2.59 -14.09 -8.28
CA CYS A 24 -1.98 -12.78 -8.44
C CYS A 24 -2.72 -11.72 -7.61
N ASP A 25 -1.98 -11.03 -6.73
CA ASP A 25 -2.49 -9.84 -6.08
C ASP A 25 -2.63 -8.73 -7.14
N SER A 26 -3.86 -8.27 -7.39
CA SER A 26 -4.14 -7.29 -8.46
C SER A 26 -3.57 -5.89 -8.16
N ILE A 27 -3.04 -5.66 -6.95
CA ILE A 27 -2.52 -4.36 -6.50
C ILE A 27 -0.98 -4.30 -6.62
N THR A 28 -0.30 -5.39 -6.28
CA THR A 28 1.17 -5.48 -6.24
C THR A 28 1.77 -6.40 -7.30
N GLY A 29 0.95 -7.22 -7.96
CA GLY A 29 1.41 -8.21 -8.95
C GLY A 29 2.18 -9.38 -8.34
N CYS A 30 2.20 -9.51 -7.01
CA CYS A 30 2.86 -10.59 -6.30
C CYS A 30 1.97 -11.85 -6.29
N PHE A 31 2.58 -13.02 -6.46
CA PHE A 31 1.89 -14.31 -6.37
C PHE A 31 1.80 -14.74 -4.90
N VAL A 32 0.58 -14.87 -4.37
CA VAL A 32 0.33 -15.26 -2.98
C VAL A 32 -0.36 -16.62 -2.89
N PRO A 33 0.02 -17.48 -1.92
CA PRO A 33 -0.58 -18.83 -1.80
C PRO A 33 -2.03 -18.76 -1.32
N VAL A 34 -2.90 -19.58 -1.92
CA VAL A 34 -4.37 -19.58 -1.71
C VAL A 34 -4.80 -19.81 -0.25
N ASN A 35 -3.95 -20.43 0.56
CA ASN A 35 -4.22 -20.77 1.96
C ASN A 35 -3.45 -19.89 2.96
N SER A 36 -2.92 -18.74 2.52
CA SER A 36 -2.23 -17.82 3.42
C SER A 36 -3.25 -17.03 4.24
N PRO A 37 -3.10 -16.94 5.59
CA PRO A 37 -3.90 -16.04 6.41
C PRO A 37 -3.46 -14.57 6.24
N HIS A 38 -2.77 -14.23 5.14
CA HIS A 38 -2.68 -12.87 4.65
C HIS A 38 -4.07 -12.46 4.17
N ARG A 39 -4.90 -12.14 5.16
CA ARG A 39 -5.90 -11.10 5.05
C ARG A 39 -5.31 -10.06 4.11
N HIS A 40 -6.02 -9.76 3.04
CA HIS A 40 -6.19 -8.36 2.67
C HIS A 40 -6.76 -7.67 3.91
N GLN A 41 -5.91 -7.43 4.89
CA GLN A 41 -6.20 -6.54 5.98
C GLN A 41 -5.99 -5.19 5.31
N THR A 42 -7.01 -4.77 4.54
CA THR A 42 -7.42 -3.36 4.57
C THR A 42 -7.72 -3.14 6.02
N SER A 43 -6.65 -2.86 6.72
CA SER A 43 -6.54 -2.81 8.14
C SER A 43 -7.75 -2.11 8.71
N ASP A 44 -8.46 -2.84 9.58
CA ASP A 44 -9.56 -2.35 10.40
C ASP A 44 -9.03 -1.34 11.43
N TYR A 45 -8.17 -0.41 11.02
CA TYR A 45 -8.04 0.83 11.73
C TYR A 45 -9.40 1.50 11.69
N SER A 46 -9.70 2.25 12.73
CA SER A 46 -10.88 3.11 12.82
C SER A 46 -10.84 4.26 11.80
N LEU A 47 -10.25 4.06 10.62
CA LEU A 47 -10.29 4.96 9.49
C LEU A 47 -11.64 4.79 8.78
N PRO A 48 -12.32 5.89 8.45
CA PRO A 48 -13.49 5.84 7.58
C PRO A 48 -13.18 5.11 6.27
N LYS A 49 -14.10 4.25 5.80
CA LYS A 49 -13.94 3.50 4.55
C LYS A 49 -13.75 4.41 3.34
N ASP A 50 -14.42 5.55 3.33
CA ASP A 50 -14.31 6.55 2.27
C ASP A 50 -13.29 7.62 2.68
N PRO A 51 -12.15 7.72 1.95
CA PRO A 51 -11.08 8.67 2.25
C PRO A 51 -11.52 10.14 2.26
N ARG A 52 -12.63 10.49 1.61
CA ARG A 52 -13.15 11.87 1.59
C ARG A 52 -13.62 12.35 2.96
N PHE A 53 -13.88 11.44 3.90
CA PHE A 53 -14.25 11.74 5.27
C PHE A 53 -13.08 11.75 6.26
N TRP A 54 -11.86 11.48 5.80
CA TRP A 54 -10.70 11.47 6.69
C TRP A 54 -10.44 12.86 7.27
N SER A 55 -10.34 12.93 8.59
CA SER A 55 -9.76 14.06 9.32
C SER A 55 -8.25 14.11 9.13
N ARG A 56 -7.60 15.14 9.67
CA ARG A 56 -6.14 15.24 9.67
C ARG A 56 -5.50 14.10 10.47
N ASP A 57 -6.11 13.72 11.59
CA ASP A 57 -5.64 12.63 12.44
C ASP A 57 -5.79 11.25 11.75
N ASP A 58 -6.85 11.08 10.95
CA ASP A 58 -7.03 9.90 10.10
C ASP A 58 -5.93 9.80 9.04
N VAL A 59 -5.60 10.91 8.38
CA VAL A 59 -4.47 10.96 7.42
C VAL A 59 -3.15 10.58 8.11
N ALA A 60 -2.91 11.09 9.32
CA ALA A 60 -1.72 10.73 10.08
C ALA A 60 -1.69 9.25 10.50
N CYS A 61 -2.83 8.68 10.87
CA CYS A 61 -2.97 7.27 11.16
C CYS A 61 -2.69 6.41 9.90
N TRP A 62 -3.27 6.76 8.76
CA TRP A 62 -3.03 6.11 7.48
C TRP A 62 -1.56 6.12 7.08
N LEU A 63 -0.89 7.26 7.18
CA LEU A 63 0.54 7.39 6.86
C LEU A 63 1.41 6.48 7.73
N ARG A 64 1.16 6.47 9.06
CA ARG A 64 1.89 5.60 10.00
C ARG A 64 1.73 4.13 9.63
N HIS A 65 0.50 3.72 9.31
CA HIS A 65 0.24 2.35 8.93
C HIS A 65 0.96 1.96 7.64
N ILE A 66 0.76 2.71 6.54
CA ILE A 66 1.41 2.38 5.27
C ILE A 66 2.93 2.38 5.41
N SER A 67 3.49 3.29 6.21
CA SER A 67 4.93 3.29 6.49
C SER A 67 5.38 2.04 7.24
N SER A 68 4.62 1.57 8.23
CA SER A 68 4.92 0.36 8.98
C SER A 68 4.81 -0.89 8.11
N ASP A 69 3.75 -1.00 7.32
CA ASP A 69 3.43 -2.18 6.52
C ASP A 69 4.40 -2.40 5.36
N HIS A 70 4.82 -1.32 4.72
CA HIS A 70 5.72 -1.37 3.57
C HIS A 70 7.18 -1.06 3.92
N GLY A 71 7.50 -0.89 5.22
CA GLY A 71 8.86 -0.59 5.69
C GLY A 71 9.40 0.74 5.14
N LEU A 72 8.54 1.75 4.94
CA LEU A 72 8.98 3.07 4.49
C LEU A 72 9.74 3.79 5.62
N PRO A 73 10.69 4.67 5.29
CA PRO A 73 11.26 5.60 6.27
C PRO A 73 10.15 6.42 6.94
N THR A 74 10.32 6.73 8.22
CA THR A 74 9.36 7.52 9.00
C THR A 74 8.97 8.80 8.25
N ILE A 75 7.70 8.88 7.84
CA ILE A 75 7.16 10.02 7.11
C ILE A 75 6.81 11.10 8.13
N PRO A 76 7.40 12.31 8.05
CA PRO A 76 7.03 13.39 8.95
C PRO A 76 5.57 13.79 8.69
N LEU A 77 4.73 13.68 9.72
CA LEU A 77 3.28 13.94 9.62
C LEU A 77 3.00 15.40 9.24
N ASP A 78 3.91 16.31 9.56
CA ASP A 78 3.82 17.73 9.17
C ASP A 78 3.84 17.95 7.65
N ARG A 79 4.33 16.97 6.88
CA ARG A 79 4.27 17.04 5.42
C ARG A 79 2.85 16.84 4.90
N PHE A 80 1.91 16.34 5.70
CA PHE A 80 0.52 16.09 5.31
C PHE A 80 -0.44 16.65 6.37
N GLN A 81 -0.27 17.90 6.78
CA GLN A 81 -1.22 18.61 7.65
C GLN A 81 -2.52 18.99 6.91
N MET A 82 -3.24 17.99 6.42
CA MET A 82 -4.47 18.18 5.65
C MET A 82 -5.43 17.01 5.84
N ASN A 83 -6.69 17.23 5.48
CA ASN A 83 -7.73 16.21 5.55
C ASN A 83 -7.81 15.38 4.24
N GLY A 84 -8.66 14.37 4.22
CA GLY A 84 -8.87 13.52 3.06
C GLY A 84 -9.34 14.25 1.80
N LYS A 85 -10.16 15.30 1.94
CA LYS A 85 -10.61 16.11 0.80
C LYS A 85 -9.45 16.85 0.13
N ALA A 86 -8.53 17.38 0.91
CA ALA A 86 -7.32 18.02 0.39
C ALA A 86 -6.39 16.99 -0.28
N LEU A 87 -6.26 15.78 0.28
CA LEU A 87 -5.52 14.68 -0.38
C LEU A 87 -6.12 14.31 -1.74
N CYS A 88 -7.45 14.34 -1.90
CA CYS A 88 -8.10 14.10 -3.19
C CYS A 88 -7.68 15.09 -4.29
N LEU A 89 -7.23 16.29 -3.93
CA LEU A 89 -6.78 17.32 -4.88
C LEU A 89 -5.30 17.20 -5.23
N MET A 90 -4.55 16.33 -4.55
CA MET A 90 -3.14 16.15 -4.81
C MET A 90 -2.90 15.17 -5.95
N ASN A 91 -1.99 15.54 -6.85
CA ASN A 91 -1.49 14.63 -7.88
C ASN A 91 -0.31 13.79 -7.35
N VAL A 92 0.09 12.79 -8.14
CA VAL A 92 1.21 11.89 -7.77
C VAL A 92 2.52 12.65 -7.52
N ASP A 93 2.79 13.71 -8.28
CA ASP A 93 4.03 14.48 -8.15
C ASP A 93 4.10 15.23 -6.81
N MET A 94 2.98 15.77 -6.33
CA MET A 94 2.90 16.41 -5.01
C MET A 94 3.15 15.41 -3.87
N PHE A 95 2.74 14.15 -4.01
CA PHE A 95 3.09 13.10 -3.04
C PHE A 95 4.59 12.77 -3.09
N VAL A 96 5.17 12.65 -4.28
CA VAL A 96 6.60 12.35 -4.48
C VAL A 96 7.49 13.48 -3.98
N GLN A 97 7.11 14.74 -4.21
CA GLN A 97 7.82 15.90 -3.67
C GLN A 97 7.87 15.88 -2.14
N ARG A 98 6.77 15.49 -1.49
CA ARG A 98 6.71 15.38 -0.02
C ARG A 98 7.47 14.14 0.48
N VAL A 99 7.39 13.02 -0.24
CA VAL A 99 8.01 11.74 0.14
C VAL A 99 8.72 11.12 -1.08
N PRO A 100 10.00 11.43 -1.33
CA PRO A 100 10.71 10.91 -2.51
C PRO A 100 10.80 9.39 -2.57
N LEU A 101 10.96 8.73 -1.42
CA LEU A 101 11.12 7.28 -1.28
C LEU A 101 9.82 6.54 -0.94
N GLY A 102 8.66 7.09 -1.31
CA GLY A 102 7.37 6.46 -0.96
C GLY A 102 6.12 7.16 -1.49
N GLY A 103 6.22 8.35 -2.05
CA GLY A 103 5.07 9.15 -2.49
C GLY A 103 4.22 8.46 -3.57
N LYS A 104 4.84 7.71 -4.49
CA LYS A 104 4.09 6.92 -5.49
C LYS A 104 3.26 5.81 -4.84
N LEU A 105 3.78 5.17 -3.79
CA LEU A 105 3.07 4.13 -3.05
C LEU A 105 1.88 4.72 -2.30
N LEU A 106 2.10 5.82 -1.57
CA LEU A 106 1.06 6.56 -0.86
C LEU A 106 -0.08 7.00 -1.80
N TYR A 107 0.28 7.57 -2.95
CA TYR A 107 -0.71 7.98 -3.94
C TYR A 107 -1.54 6.79 -4.45
N LYS A 108 -0.88 5.67 -4.78
CA LYS A 108 -1.57 4.46 -5.26
C LYS A 108 -2.53 3.89 -4.21
N ASP A 109 -2.08 3.74 -2.96
CA ASP A 109 -2.92 3.22 -1.88
C ASP A 109 -4.16 4.12 -1.64
N PHE A 110 -3.94 5.44 -1.60
CA PHE A 110 -5.03 6.40 -1.45
C PHE A 110 -6.05 6.32 -2.59
N GLN A 111 -5.58 6.26 -3.85
CA GLN A 111 -6.45 6.15 -5.02
C GLN A 111 -7.24 4.83 -5.01
N LEU A 112 -6.63 3.71 -4.60
CA LEU A 112 -7.33 2.44 -4.49
C LEU A 112 -8.46 2.50 -3.45
N ARG A 113 -8.22 3.12 -2.29
CA ARG A 113 -9.25 3.32 -1.27
C ARG A 113 -10.37 4.24 -1.75
N LEU A 114 -10.03 5.31 -2.46
CA LEU A 114 -11.01 6.24 -3.02
C LEU A 114 -11.87 5.56 -4.09
N CYS A 115 -11.25 4.84 -5.02
CA CYS A 115 -11.94 4.05 -6.03
C CYS A 115 -12.86 3.02 -5.36
N ALA A 116 -12.35 2.23 -4.41
CA ALA A 116 -13.16 1.25 -3.69
C ALA A 116 -14.40 1.89 -3.04
N ALA A 117 -14.25 3.06 -2.41
CA ALA A 117 -15.37 3.79 -1.83
C ALA A 117 -16.37 4.31 -2.87
N MET A 118 -15.93 4.68 -4.07
CA MET A 118 -16.80 5.14 -5.16
C MET A 118 -17.55 3.99 -5.85
N TYR A 119 -16.93 2.81 -5.94
CA TYR A 119 -17.49 1.63 -6.61
C TYR A 119 -18.20 0.65 -5.67
N ALA A 120 -18.15 0.85 -4.35
CA ALA A 120 -18.86 0.04 -3.36
C ALA A 120 -20.40 0.27 -3.33
N ARG A 121 -21.02 0.53 -4.49
CA ARG A 121 -22.48 0.61 -4.65
C ARG A 121 -23.12 -0.77 -4.70
#